data_AF-A0A2N5A588-F1
#
_entry.id   AF-A0A2N5A588-F1
#
_cell.length_a   1.000
_cell.length_b   1.000
_cell.length_c   1.000
_cell.angle_alpha   90.00
_cell.angle_beta   90.00
_cell.angle_gamma   90.00
#
_symmetry.space_group_name_H-M   'P 1'
#
loop_
_entity.id
_entity.type
_entity.pdbx_description
1 polymer ?
#
loop_
_entity_poly.entity_id
_entity_poly.type
_entity_poly.pdbx_seq_one_letter_code
_entity_poly.pdbx_strand_id
1 'polypeptide(L)'
;YKRQIWGHSYGGLFVLDAWRKTSLFHLYYSASPSLGQAQESPLKGSEALSATAFIGKSLYLLEGDGKAAREPTGHVASLSLLRHTQQQLADKGLTVAFWRYPGMTHGQMFDVSLQSALLHLSGQAPLAHQ
;
A
#
# COMPACT_ATOMS: atom_id res chain seq x y z
N TYR A 1 -0.84 -19.36 -12.25
CA TYR A 1 -1.83 -18.31 -11.96
C TYR A 1 -1.20 -17.22 -11.12
N LYS A 2 -1.22 -15.95 -11.56
CA LYS A 2 -0.81 -14.82 -10.71
C LYS A 2 -1.95 -14.54 -9.75
N ARG A 3 -1.68 -14.66 -8.45
CA ARG A 3 -2.63 -14.31 -7.37
C ARG A 3 -2.30 -12.94 -6.84
N GLN A 4 -3.33 -12.17 -6.50
CA GLN A 4 -3.19 -10.84 -5.94
C GLN A 4 -4.03 -10.69 -4.69
N ILE A 5 -3.66 -9.73 -3.87
CA ILE A 5 -4.42 -9.37 -2.68
C ILE A 5 -4.53 -7.85 -2.59
N TRP A 6 -5.72 -7.39 -2.26
CA TRP A 6 -6.03 -5.98 -2.00
C TRP A 6 -6.67 -5.87 -0.62
N GLY A 7 -6.41 -4.77 0.07
CA GLY A 7 -7.04 -4.49 1.34
C GLY A 7 -7.02 -3.00 1.66
N HIS A 8 -8.09 -2.52 2.26
CA HIS A 8 -8.27 -1.13 2.69
C HIS A 8 -8.24 -1.01 4.21
N SER A 9 -7.72 0.10 4.74
CA SER A 9 -7.69 0.39 6.18
C SER A 9 -6.97 -0.72 6.96
N TYR A 10 -7.64 -1.44 7.87
CA TYR A 10 -7.08 -2.62 8.54
C TYR A 10 -6.74 -3.76 7.56
N GLY A 11 -7.50 -3.92 6.48
CA GLY A 11 -7.14 -4.82 5.39
C GLY A 11 -5.83 -4.42 4.72
N GLY A 12 -5.54 -3.12 4.64
CA GLY A 12 -4.26 -2.61 4.16
C GLY A 12 -3.08 -3.03 5.04
N LEU A 13 -3.26 -3.04 6.37
CA LEU A 13 -2.25 -3.57 7.31
C LEU A 13 -2.02 -5.08 7.10
N PHE A 14 -3.09 -5.84 6.91
CA PHE A 14 -3.01 -7.27 6.61
C PHE A 14 -2.23 -7.54 5.32
N VAL A 15 -2.47 -6.74 4.27
CA VAL A 15 -1.70 -6.86 3.01
C VAL A 15 -0.22 -6.61 3.22
N LEU A 16 0.16 -5.62 4.03
CA LEU A 16 1.58 -5.35 4.35
C LEU A 16 2.21 -6.52 5.11
N ASP A 17 1.50 -7.11 6.07
CA ASP A 17 1.96 -8.28 6.80
C ASP A 17 2.13 -9.50 5.88
N ALA A 18 1.15 -9.75 5.01
CA ALA A 18 1.18 -10.83 4.04
C ALA A 18 2.32 -10.65 3.03
N TRP A 19 2.55 -9.43 2.54
CA TRP A 19 3.66 -9.12 1.63
C TRP A 19 5.02 -9.52 2.22
N ARG A 20 5.22 -9.26 3.52
CA ARG A 20 6.44 -9.65 4.23
C ARG A 20 6.56 -11.15 4.45
N LYS A 21 5.47 -11.82 4.84
CA LYS A 21 5.53 -13.19 5.39
C LYS A 21 5.23 -14.30 4.39
N THR A 22 4.50 -14.02 3.31
CA THR A 22 4.09 -15.06 2.36
C THR A 22 4.45 -14.71 0.93
N SER A 23 4.74 -15.74 0.11
CA SER A 23 4.91 -15.65 -1.34
C SER A 23 3.70 -16.22 -2.10
N LEU A 24 2.55 -16.34 -1.42
CA LEU A 24 1.32 -16.82 -2.03
C LEU A 24 0.83 -15.88 -3.14
N PHE A 25 0.99 -14.57 -2.96
CA PHE A 25 0.58 -13.55 -3.92
C PHE A 25 1.79 -12.96 -4.64
N HIS A 26 1.54 -12.34 -5.78
CA HIS A 26 2.56 -11.68 -6.60
C HIS A 26 2.39 -10.16 -6.57
N LEU A 27 1.14 -9.68 -6.47
CA LEU A 27 0.82 -8.26 -6.39
C LEU A 27 0.04 -8.01 -5.10
N TYR A 28 0.50 -7.01 -4.34
CA TYR A 28 -0.02 -6.64 -3.03
C TYR A 28 -0.45 -5.18 -3.08
N TYR A 29 -1.73 -4.89 -2.89
CA TYR A 29 -2.29 -3.54 -2.91
C TYR A 29 -2.75 -3.15 -1.49
N SER A 30 -2.00 -2.28 -0.83
CA SER A 30 -2.33 -1.77 0.50
C SER A 30 -2.90 -0.36 0.38
N ALA A 31 -4.22 -0.23 0.55
CA ALA A 31 -4.94 1.03 0.41
C ALA A 31 -5.25 1.68 1.75
N SER A 32 -4.83 2.93 1.90
CA SER A 32 -4.97 3.75 3.11
C SER A 32 -4.77 2.95 4.40
N PRO A 33 -3.63 2.25 4.57
CA PRO A 33 -3.41 1.39 5.72
C PRO A 33 -3.43 2.20 7.02
N SER A 34 -4.13 1.70 8.03
CA SER A 34 -4.32 2.38 9.32
C SER A 34 -3.06 2.28 10.21
N LEU A 35 -1.92 2.79 9.74
CA LEU A 35 -0.61 2.66 10.38
C LEU A 35 -0.58 3.22 11.81
N GLY A 36 -1.29 4.33 12.06
CA GLY A 36 -1.39 4.94 13.40
C GLY A 36 -2.22 4.13 14.41
N GLN A 37 -2.96 3.13 13.94
CA GLN A 37 -3.79 2.23 14.77
C GLN A 37 -3.15 0.84 14.92
N ALA A 38 -2.02 0.59 14.25
CA ALA A 38 -1.32 -0.68 14.36
C ALA A 38 -0.53 -0.72 15.68
N GLN A 39 -0.67 -1.80 16.45
CA GLN A 39 0.09 -1.99 17.69
C GLN A 39 1.60 -2.02 17.45
N GLU A 40 2.02 -2.58 16.31
CA GLU A 40 3.34 -2.44 15.74
C GLU A 40 3.24 -2.10 14.26
N SER A 41 4.11 -1.21 13.77
CA SER A 41 4.12 -0.89 12.34
C SER A 41 4.47 -2.14 11.52
N PRO A 42 3.63 -2.57 10.56
CA PRO A 42 3.98 -3.68 9.66
C PRO A 42 5.20 -3.36 8.79
N LEU A 43 5.65 -2.10 8.77
CA LEU A 43 6.84 -1.63 8.06
C LEU A 43 8.10 -1.62 8.95
N LYS A 44 7.97 -1.92 10.25
CA LYS A 44 9.09 -2.04 11.20
C LYS A 44 10.09 -3.10 10.72
N GLY A 45 11.36 -2.72 10.64
CA GLY A 45 12.44 -3.61 10.18
C GLY A 45 12.53 -3.77 8.66
N SER A 46 11.81 -2.96 7.88
CA SER A 46 11.99 -2.84 6.41
C SER A 46 13.45 -2.54 6.03
N GLU A 47 14.18 -1.86 6.92
CA GLU A 47 15.61 -1.56 6.79
C GLU A 47 16.54 -2.77 6.83
N ALA A 48 16.05 -3.96 7.22
CA ALA A 48 16.84 -5.20 7.19
C ALA A 48 16.45 -6.14 6.03
N LEU A 49 15.48 -5.78 5.20
CA LEU A 49 15.00 -6.66 4.13
C LEU A 49 16.02 -6.79 2.99
N SER A 50 16.22 -8.02 2.53
CA SER A 50 16.97 -8.36 1.32
C SER A 50 16.03 -8.47 0.13
N ALA A 51 16.36 -7.81 -0.99
CA ALA A 51 15.56 -7.86 -2.21
C ALA A 51 15.37 -9.29 -2.77
N THR A 52 16.33 -10.18 -2.55
CA THR A 52 16.25 -11.57 -3.01
C THR A 52 15.05 -12.33 -2.42
N ALA A 53 14.64 -12.00 -1.18
CA ALA A 53 13.47 -12.59 -0.53
C ALA A 53 12.12 -12.11 -1.12
N PHE A 54 12.15 -11.07 -1.97
CA PHE A 54 10.97 -10.42 -2.54
C PHE A 54 10.91 -10.54 -4.07
N ILE A 55 11.77 -11.37 -4.68
CA ILE A 55 11.73 -11.65 -6.11
C ILE A 55 10.32 -12.16 -6.49
N GLY A 56 9.74 -11.57 -7.53
CA GLY A 56 8.40 -11.91 -8.02
C GLY A 56 7.24 -11.30 -7.21
N LYS A 57 7.53 -10.48 -6.20
CA LYS A 57 6.54 -9.70 -5.45
C LYS A 57 6.60 -8.23 -5.82
N SER A 58 5.45 -7.60 -5.99
CA SER A 58 5.33 -6.15 -6.10
C SER A 58 4.35 -5.61 -5.09
N LEU A 59 4.73 -4.54 -4.40
CA LEU A 59 3.89 -3.84 -3.44
C LEU A 59 3.44 -2.50 -4.01
N TYR A 60 2.15 -2.22 -3.88
CA TYR A 60 1.54 -0.95 -4.23
C TYR A 60 0.98 -0.36 -2.94
N LEU A 61 1.47 0.84 -2.59
CA LEU A 61 0.96 1.64 -1.48
C LEU A 61 0.04 2.72 -2.05
N LEU A 62 -1.25 2.67 -1.69
CA LEU A 62 -2.28 3.54 -2.26
C LEU A 62 -2.76 4.48 -1.15
N GLU A 63 -2.64 5.80 -1.35
CA GLU A 63 -3.00 6.75 -0.29
C GLU A 63 -3.63 8.03 -0.87
N GLY A 64 -4.67 8.50 -0.18
CA GLY A 64 -5.32 9.78 -0.42
C GLY A 64 -4.81 10.85 0.53
N ASP A 65 -5.01 12.13 0.21
CA ASP A 65 -4.67 13.25 1.10
C ASP A 65 -5.88 14.12 1.46
N GLY A 66 -7.09 13.67 1.13
CA GLY A 66 -8.33 14.31 1.52
C GLY A 66 -8.58 14.20 3.02
N LYS A 67 -9.30 15.18 3.58
CA LYS A 67 -9.66 15.23 5.01
C LYS A 67 -11.17 15.17 5.15
N ALA A 68 -11.69 14.12 5.79
CA ALA A 68 -13.07 14.07 6.28
C ALA A 68 -13.19 14.57 7.73
N ALA A 69 -14.37 15.07 8.12
CA ALA A 69 -14.62 15.57 9.48
C ALA A 69 -14.54 14.50 10.59
N ARG A 70 -14.62 13.21 10.23
CA ARG A 70 -14.49 12.05 11.13
C ARG A 70 -13.42 11.06 10.63
N GLU A 71 -12.31 11.58 10.12
CA GLU A 71 -11.15 10.77 9.77
C GLU A 71 -10.65 9.97 10.99
N PRO A 72 -10.30 8.67 10.81
CA PRO A 72 -9.58 7.94 11.83
C PRO A 72 -8.32 8.71 12.23
N THR A 73 -8.04 8.80 13.54
CA THR A 73 -6.82 9.47 14.04
C THR A 73 -5.58 8.85 13.40
N GLY A 74 -4.74 9.68 12.78
CA GLY A 74 -3.47 9.25 12.16
C GLY A 74 -3.42 9.18 10.63
N HIS A 75 -4.49 9.50 9.90
CA HIS A 75 -4.51 9.43 8.42
C HIS A 75 -3.52 10.38 7.72
N VAL A 76 -3.30 11.61 8.22
CA VAL A 76 -2.36 12.54 7.57
C VAL A 76 -0.89 12.14 7.80
N ALA A 77 -0.59 11.49 8.93
CA ALA A 77 0.75 11.00 9.25
C ALA A 77 1.16 9.78 8.40
N SER A 78 0.21 9.12 7.71
CA SER A 78 0.50 7.94 6.89
C SER A 78 1.15 8.29 5.56
N LEU A 79 0.83 9.43 4.93
CA LEU A 79 1.30 9.72 3.56
C LEU A 79 2.81 9.94 3.46
N SER A 80 3.39 10.75 4.35
CA SER A 80 4.86 10.97 4.39
C SER A 80 5.60 9.69 4.76
N LEU A 81 5.08 8.94 5.75
CA LEU A 81 5.63 7.66 6.17
C LEU A 81 5.60 6.61 5.05
N LEU A 82 4.50 6.49 4.32
CA LEU A 82 4.35 5.55 3.21
C LEU A 82 5.26 5.93 2.04
N ARG A 83 5.37 7.22 1.71
CA ARG A 83 6.29 7.69 0.67
C ARG A 83 7.75 7.43 1.03
N HIS A 84 8.15 7.74 2.26
CA HIS A 84 9.50 7.46 2.75
C HIS A 84 9.80 5.96 2.74
N THR A 85 8.86 5.14 3.22
CA THR A 85 8.98 3.68 3.20
C THR A 85 9.12 3.17 1.77
N GLN A 86 8.32 3.68 0.84
CA GLN A 86 8.41 3.28 -0.57
C GLN A 86 9.81 3.57 -1.12
N GLN A 87 10.35 4.77 -0.88
CA GLN A 87 11.69 5.15 -1.33
C GLN A 87 12.76 4.22 -0.74
N GLN A 88 12.76 4.02 0.58
CA GLN A 88 13.71 3.13 1.25
C GLN A 88 13.68 1.69 0.72
N LEU A 89 12.49 1.16 0.39
CA LEU A 89 12.35 -0.18 -0.16
C LEU A 89 12.79 -0.23 -1.63
N ALA A 90 12.47 0.79 -2.41
CA ALA A 90 12.86 0.89 -3.82
C ALA A 90 14.39 1.01 -3.97
N ASP A 91 15.05 1.80 -3.11
CA ASP A 91 16.51 1.96 -3.09
C ASP A 91 17.26 0.64 -2.84
N LYS A 92 16.58 -0.33 -2.23
CA LYS A 92 17.10 -1.68 -2.01
C LYS A 92 16.82 -2.65 -3.15
N GLY A 93 16.15 -2.21 -4.20
CA GLY A 93 15.77 -3.03 -5.35
C GLY A 93 14.47 -3.82 -5.15
N LEU A 94 13.65 -3.52 -4.14
CA LEU A 94 12.31 -4.10 -4.05
C LEU A 94 11.36 -3.37 -5.01
N THR A 95 10.46 -4.13 -5.65
CA THR A 95 9.44 -3.54 -6.54
C THR A 95 8.31 -2.95 -5.71
N VAL A 96 8.43 -1.67 -5.36
CA VAL A 96 7.43 -0.93 -4.57
C VAL A 96 7.02 0.34 -5.29
N ALA A 97 5.72 0.51 -5.52
CA ALA A 97 5.13 1.70 -6.11
C ALA A 97 4.25 2.44 -5.11
N PHE A 98 4.20 3.77 -5.23
CA PHE A 98 3.29 4.63 -4.48
C PHE A 98 2.28 5.25 -5.43
N TRP A 99 0.99 5.09 -5.14
CA TRP A 99 -0.12 5.60 -5.93
C TRP A 99 -0.87 6.63 -5.10
N ARG A 100 -0.82 7.89 -5.53
CA ARG A 100 -1.45 9.00 -4.83
C ARG A 100 -2.80 9.33 -5.44
N TYR A 101 -3.77 9.66 -4.58
CA TYR A 101 -5.11 10.09 -4.97
C TYR A 101 -5.44 11.44 -4.32
N PRO A 102 -5.05 12.57 -4.95
CA PRO A 102 -5.27 13.90 -4.39
C PRO A 102 -6.76 14.19 -4.12
N GLY A 103 -7.05 14.76 -2.96
CA GLY A 103 -8.40 15.13 -2.52
C GLY A 103 -9.27 13.97 -2.04
N MET A 104 -8.84 12.72 -2.19
CA MET A 104 -9.62 11.55 -1.75
C MET A 104 -9.44 11.34 -0.25
N THR A 105 -10.56 11.25 0.46
CA THR A 105 -10.63 10.91 1.89
C THR A 105 -10.37 9.42 2.13
N HIS A 106 -10.14 9.03 3.39
CA HIS A 106 -9.92 7.62 3.75
C HIS A 106 -11.06 6.70 3.26
N GLY A 107 -12.32 7.16 3.34
CA GLY A 107 -13.47 6.38 2.89
C GLY A 107 -13.53 6.24 1.37
N GLN A 108 -13.34 7.35 0.64
CA GLN A 108 -13.33 7.36 -0.84
C GLN A 108 -12.20 6.50 -1.42
N MET A 109 -11.11 6.35 -0.68
CA MET A 109 -10.01 5.46 -1.03
C MET A 109 -10.44 4.01 -1.20
N PHE A 110 -11.50 3.53 -0.54
CA PHE A 110 -11.98 2.15 -0.73
C PHE A 110 -12.30 1.86 -2.20
N ASP A 111 -13.21 2.65 -2.80
CA ASP A 111 -13.69 2.43 -4.16
C ASP A 111 -12.61 2.69 -5.20
N VAL A 112 -11.97 3.85 -5.15
CA VAL A 112 -10.99 4.27 -6.19
C VAL A 112 -9.76 3.36 -6.18
N SER A 113 -9.31 2.89 -5.01
CA SER A 113 -8.14 2.02 -4.92
C SER A 113 -8.42 0.61 -5.44
N LEU A 114 -9.62 0.07 -5.19
CA LEU A 114 -10.03 -1.22 -5.71
C LEU A 114 -10.19 -1.18 -7.23
N GLN A 115 -10.83 -0.14 -7.76
CA GLN A 115 -10.94 0.08 -9.21
C GLN A 115 -9.56 0.16 -9.87
N SER A 116 -8.64 0.95 -9.31
CA SER A 116 -7.26 1.03 -9.80
C SER A 116 -6.53 -0.32 -9.76
N ALA A 117 -6.71 -1.12 -8.71
CA ALA A 117 -6.13 -2.45 -8.64
C ALA A 117 -6.67 -3.32 -9.78
N LEU A 118 -7.99 -3.39 -9.97
CA LEU A 118 -8.63 -4.18 -11.03
C LEU A 118 -8.21 -3.74 -12.44
N LEU A 119 -8.15 -2.43 -12.70
CA LEU A 119 -7.66 -1.88 -13.96
C LEU A 119 -6.21 -2.31 -14.22
N HIS A 120 -5.34 -2.16 -13.22
CA HIS A 120 -3.96 -2.59 -13.34
C HIS A 120 -3.83 -4.10 -13.60
N LEU A 121 -4.65 -4.93 -12.97
CA LEU A 121 -4.70 -6.37 -13.25
C LEU A 121 -5.13 -6.70 -14.69
N SER A 122 -6.02 -5.89 -15.25
CA SER A 122 -6.46 -6.01 -16.65
C SER A 122 -5.45 -5.46 -17.66
N GLY A 123 -4.30 -4.95 -17.21
CA GLY A 123 -3.28 -4.32 -18.07
C GLY A 123 -3.58 -2.87 -18.45
N GLN A 124 -4.57 -2.25 -17.80
CA GLN A 124 -4.92 -0.84 -17.99
C GLN A 124 -4.22 0.04 -16.96
N ALA A 125 -4.15 1.34 -17.25
CA ALA A 125 -3.62 2.31 -16.30
C ALA A 125 -4.54 2.44 -15.07
N PRO A 126 -3.98 2.49 -13.84
CA PRO A 126 -4.76 2.77 -12.64
C PRO A 126 -5.25 4.23 -12.64
N LEU A 127 -6.25 4.55 -11.81
CA LEU A 127 -6.77 5.90 -11.60
C LEU A 127 -5.86 6.78 -10.72
N ALA A 128 -4.60 6.37 -10.54
CA ALA A 128 -3.65 6.95 -9.61
C ALA A 128 -2.78 8.00 -10.28
N HIS A 129 -2.32 8.98 -9.48
CA HIS A 129 -1.19 9.82 -9.85
C HIS A 129 0.11 9.18 -9.32
N GLN A 130 1.09 9.00 -10.21
CA GLN A 130 2.42 8.47 -9.90
C GLN A 130 3.33 9.59 -9.35
#